data_AF-A0A2D4H6W6-F1
#
_entry.id   AF-A0A2D4H6W6-F1
#
_cell.length_a   1.000
_cell.length_b   1.000
_cell.length_c   1.000
_cell.angle_alpha   90.00
_cell.angle_beta   90.00
_cell.angle_gamma   90.00
#
_symmetry.space_group_name_H-M   'P 1'
#
loop_
_entity.id
_entity.type
_entity.pdbx_description
1 polymer ?
#
loop_
_entity_poly.entity_id
_entity_poly.type
_entity_poly.pdbx_seq_one_letter_code
_entity_poly.pdbx_strand_id
1 'polypeptide(L)'
;MAQEQSTSISLINRLDGTNYVSWSMKCSLLLRKDGLWTVVNNPPDVTTRDPLNNEDKKKIADFNRDNEKVLCIIGLTLSDQQLVHIRGEESAAKCWDILKKIYVRDSVGAHIHLTRKQFRARLLKGGDMLAHLEFMKRTLQQLQEKELIFSE
;
A
#
# COMPACT_ATOMS: atom_id res chain seq x y z
N MET A 1 22.05 4.20 -11.43
CA MET A 1 21.51 3.91 -10.08
C MET A 1 20.59 5.02 -9.55
N ALA A 2 21.06 6.20 -9.12
CA ALA A 2 20.17 7.24 -8.55
C ALA A 2 19.11 7.77 -9.54
N GLN A 3 19.50 7.96 -10.81
CA GLN A 3 18.59 8.43 -11.87
C GLN A 3 17.50 7.40 -12.20
N GLU A 4 17.83 6.11 -12.25
CA GLU A 4 16.88 5.01 -12.50
C GLU A 4 15.91 4.79 -11.32
N GLN A 5 16.37 4.98 -10.09
CA GLN A 5 15.50 4.95 -8.91
C GLN A 5 14.49 6.10 -8.94
N SER A 6 14.93 7.31 -9.30
CA SER A 6 14.05 8.48 -9.43
C SER A 6 13.00 8.28 -10.55
N THR A 7 13.40 7.68 -11.69
CA THR A 7 12.45 7.30 -12.75
C THR A 7 11.46 6.23 -12.29
N SER A 8 11.89 5.23 -11.52
CA SER A 8 11.01 4.15 -11.06
C SER A 8 9.96 4.65 -10.05
N ILE A 9 10.34 5.57 -9.15
CA ILE A 9 9.43 6.21 -8.21
C ILE A 9 8.37 7.06 -8.95
N SER A 10 8.75 7.73 -10.04
CA SER A 10 7.84 8.57 -10.81
C SER A 10 6.68 7.81 -11.49
N LEU A 11 6.79 6.48 -11.64
CA LEU A 11 5.74 5.62 -12.21
C LEU A 11 4.65 5.23 -11.18
N ILE A 12 4.91 5.52 -9.89
CA ILE A 12 3.99 5.26 -8.80
C ILE A 12 3.16 6.51 -8.57
N ASN A 13 1.85 6.40 -8.79
CA ASN A 13 0.93 7.45 -8.38
C ASN A 13 0.99 7.58 -6.86
N ARG A 14 1.18 8.80 -6.36
CA ARG A 14 1.28 9.06 -4.93
C ARG A 14 0.02 8.55 -4.21
N LEU A 15 0.19 7.98 -3.03
CA LEU A 15 -0.94 7.57 -2.20
C LEU A 15 -1.74 8.81 -1.81
N ASP A 16 -2.99 8.88 -2.23
CA ASP A 16 -3.93 9.98 -1.95
C ASP A 16 -5.07 9.56 -1.02
N GLY A 17 -5.11 8.27 -0.68
CA GLY A 17 -6.11 7.65 0.18
C GLY A 17 -7.22 6.91 -0.56
N THR A 18 -7.30 7.07 -1.88
CA THR A 18 -8.27 6.34 -2.72
C THR A 18 -7.62 5.17 -3.46
N ASN A 19 -6.32 5.26 -3.72
CA ASN A 19 -5.57 4.39 -4.63
C ASN A 19 -4.65 3.37 -3.94
N TYR A 20 -4.87 3.06 -2.65
CA TYR A 20 -3.99 2.20 -1.84
C TYR A 20 -3.61 0.89 -2.52
N VAL A 21 -4.55 0.21 -3.19
CA VAL A 21 -4.31 -1.10 -3.85
C VAL A 21 -3.25 -1.00 -4.94
N SER A 22 -3.42 -0.02 -5.81
CA SER A 22 -2.50 0.21 -6.93
C SER A 22 -1.17 0.71 -6.41
N TRP A 23 -1.20 1.57 -5.39
CA TRP A 23 0.01 2.08 -4.74
C TRP A 23 0.80 0.95 -4.06
N SER A 24 0.19 0.12 -3.23
CA SER A 24 0.86 -0.94 -2.47
C SER A 24 1.43 -2.00 -3.40
N MET A 25 0.70 -2.35 -4.47
CA MET A 25 1.20 -3.26 -5.50
C MET A 25 2.44 -2.69 -6.20
N LYS A 26 2.38 -1.46 -6.70
CA LYS A 26 3.52 -0.85 -7.41
C LYS A 26 4.72 -0.61 -6.47
N CYS A 27 4.45 -0.15 -5.25
CA CYS A 27 5.49 0.11 -4.25
C CYS A 27 6.17 -1.20 -3.82
N SER A 28 5.41 -2.28 -3.59
CA SER A 28 6.00 -3.60 -3.29
C SER A 28 6.84 -4.14 -4.46
N LEU A 29 6.40 -3.96 -5.72
CA LEU A 29 7.19 -4.33 -6.89
C LEU A 29 8.52 -3.55 -6.97
N LEU A 30 8.48 -2.25 -6.68
CA LEU A 30 9.69 -1.42 -6.61
C LEU A 30 10.65 -1.91 -5.52
N LEU A 31 10.15 -2.19 -4.32
CA LEU A 31 10.94 -2.71 -3.21
C LEU A 31 11.52 -4.10 -3.52
N ARG A 32 10.77 -4.96 -4.21
CA ARG A 32 11.25 -6.28 -4.65
C ARG A 32 12.34 -6.16 -5.72
N LYS A 33 12.18 -5.24 -6.69
CA LYS A 33 13.21 -4.94 -7.70
C LYS A 33 14.54 -4.57 -7.07
N ASP A 34 14.50 -3.81 -5.98
CA ASP A 34 15.69 -3.33 -5.27
C ASP A 34 16.16 -4.28 -4.16
N GLY A 35 15.51 -5.43 -3.96
CA GLY A 35 15.86 -6.41 -2.93
C GLY A 35 15.53 -5.98 -1.49
N LEU A 36 14.71 -4.93 -1.33
CA LEU A 36 14.40 -4.28 -0.06
C LEU A 36 13.10 -4.77 0.59
N TRP A 37 12.30 -5.58 -0.11
CA TRP A 37 10.97 -6.03 0.36
C TRP A 37 11.01 -6.79 1.70
N THR A 38 12.11 -7.48 1.99
CA THR A 38 12.29 -8.25 3.23
C THR A 38 12.26 -7.37 4.48
N VAL A 39 12.69 -6.11 4.38
CA VAL A 39 12.64 -5.13 5.47
C VAL A 39 11.20 -4.88 5.95
N VAL A 40 10.23 -4.91 5.03
CA VAL A 40 8.82 -4.65 5.34
C VAL A 40 8.11 -5.93 5.75
N ASN A 41 8.29 -7.00 4.98
CA ASN A 41 7.47 -8.21 5.12
C ASN A 41 7.97 -9.16 6.23
N ASN A 42 9.27 -9.15 6.52
CA ASN A 42 9.86 -10.00 7.54
C ASN A 42 11.13 -9.33 8.11
N PRO A 43 10.97 -8.20 8.82
CA PRO A 43 12.11 -7.50 9.39
C PRO A 43 12.86 -8.45 10.35
N PRO A 44 14.20 -8.58 10.22
CA PRO A 44 14.99 -9.36 11.15
C PRO A 44 14.83 -8.84 12.58
N ASP A 45 14.76 -9.76 13.53
CA ASP A 45 14.73 -9.40 14.95
C ASP A 45 16.11 -8.93 15.41
N VAL A 46 16.30 -7.62 15.35
CA VAL A 46 17.55 -6.94 15.72
C VAL A 46 17.85 -7.06 17.22
N THR A 47 16.85 -7.39 18.06
CA THR A 47 17.02 -7.50 19.52
C THR A 47 17.75 -8.77 19.95
N THR A 48 17.79 -9.79 19.08
CA THR A 48 18.49 -11.06 19.31
C THR A 48 19.98 -11.01 18.97
N ARG A 49 20.46 -9.88 18.44
CA ARG A 49 21.82 -9.72 17.91
C ARG A 49 22.74 -9.07 18.93
N ASP A 50 23.94 -9.61 19.11
CA ASP A 50 24.94 -9.06 20.03
C ASP A 50 25.67 -7.86 19.38
N PRO A 51 25.53 -6.62 19.90
CA PRO A 51 26.20 -5.43 19.35
C PRO A 51 27.73 -5.47 19.48
N LEU A 52 28.26 -6.34 20.34
CA LEU A 52 29.70 -6.51 20.57
C LEU A 52 30.33 -7.46 19.55
N ASN A 53 29.53 -8.29 18.87
CA ASN A 53 30.00 -9.13 17.78
C ASN A 53 30.12 -8.31 16.48
N ASN A 54 31.30 -8.33 15.86
CA ASN A 54 31.59 -7.58 14.62
C ASN A 54 30.67 -7.98 13.46
N GLU A 55 30.29 -9.25 13.35
CA GLU A 55 29.39 -9.71 12.28
C GLU A 55 27.97 -9.19 12.48
N ASP A 56 27.48 -9.23 13.71
CA ASP A 56 26.13 -8.79 14.04
C ASP A 56 26.02 -7.28 13.96
N LYS A 57 27.03 -6.53 14.42
CA LYS A 57 27.12 -5.09 14.23
C LYS A 57 27.01 -4.69 12.76
N LYS A 58 27.68 -5.42 11.85
CA LYS A 58 27.57 -5.18 10.40
C LYS A 58 26.15 -5.46 9.89
N LYS A 59 25.54 -6.58 10.28
CA LYS A 59 24.15 -6.94 9.89
C LYS A 59 23.13 -5.91 10.39
N ILE A 60 23.32 -5.34 11.57
CA ILE A 60 22.47 -4.26 12.13
C ILE A 60 22.63 -2.99 11.28
N ALA A 61 23.87 -2.60 10.97
CA ALA A 61 24.13 -1.41 10.15
C ALA A 61 23.55 -1.55 8.73
N ASP A 62 23.72 -2.72 8.10
CA ASP A 62 23.16 -3.02 6.78
C ASP A 62 21.62 -2.98 6.80
N PHE A 63 21.00 -3.56 7.84
CA PHE A 63 19.55 -3.49 8.01
C PHE A 63 19.06 -2.05 8.21
N ASN A 64 19.70 -1.26 9.06
CA ASN A 64 19.31 0.14 9.28
C ASN A 64 19.42 0.95 8.00
N ARG A 65 20.48 0.74 7.21
CA ARG A 65 20.63 1.40 5.90
C ARG A 65 19.49 1.04 4.95
N ASP A 66 19.10 -0.23 4.92
CA ASP A 66 18.04 -0.68 4.01
C ASP A 66 16.65 -0.27 4.53
N ASN A 67 16.45 -0.18 5.85
CA ASN A 67 15.28 0.43 6.48
C ASN A 67 15.11 1.90 6.09
N GLU A 68 16.17 2.70 6.18
CA GLU A 68 16.14 4.11 5.76
C GLU A 68 15.77 4.26 4.27
N LYS A 69 16.32 3.41 3.39
CA LYS A 69 15.95 3.42 1.97
C LYS A 69 14.46 3.14 1.75
N VAL A 70 13.93 2.13 2.45
CA VAL A 70 12.53 1.77 2.32
C VAL A 70 11.63 2.89 2.85
N LEU A 71 11.98 3.48 4.00
CA LEU A 71 11.29 4.65 4.53
C LEU A 71 11.26 5.79 3.51
N CYS A 72 12.40 6.10 2.87
CA CYS A 72 12.47 7.12 1.83
C CYS A 72 11.53 6.79 0.67
N ILE A 73 11.52 5.55 0.18
CA ILE A 73 10.65 5.13 -0.93
C ILE A 73 9.17 5.26 -0.53
N ILE A 74 8.80 4.76 0.65
CA ILE A 74 7.42 4.86 1.15
C ILE A 74 7.05 6.34 1.25
N GLY A 75 7.82 7.15 1.99
CA GLY A 75 7.54 8.57 2.20
C GLY A 75 7.43 9.38 0.90
N LEU A 76 8.33 9.17 -0.06
CA LEU A 76 8.32 9.90 -1.34
C LEU A 76 7.16 9.51 -2.26
N THR A 77 6.55 8.34 -2.03
CA THR A 77 5.37 7.88 -2.78
C THR A 77 4.06 8.20 -2.06
N LEU A 78 4.09 8.94 -0.95
CA LEU A 78 2.90 9.49 -0.30
C LEU A 78 2.59 10.91 -0.80
N SER A 79 1.30 11.27 -0.78
CA SER A 79 0.92 12.69 -0.83
C SER A 79 1.07 13.33 0.55
N ASP A 80 1.17 14.65 0.60
CA ASP A 80 1.44 15.40 1.84
C ASP A 80 0.37 15.15 2.92
N GLN A 81 -0.88 14.96 2.51
CA GLN A 81 -2.00 14.63 3.39
C GLN A 81 -1.82 13.27 4.10
N GLN A 82 -1.11 12.34 3.46
CA GLN A 82 -0.91 10.98 3.94
C GLN A 82 0.33 10.83 4.82
N LEU A 83 1.29 11.76 4.71
CA LEU A 83 2.51 11.76 5.55
C LEU A 83 2.19 11.82 7.04
N VAL A 84 1.05 12.40 7.43
CA VAL A 84 0.61 12.48 8.83
C VAL A 84 0.51 11.10 9.49
N HIS A 85 0.20 10.05 8.74
CA HIS A 85 0.00 8.71 9.27
C HIS A 85 1.30 8.00 9.67
N ILE A 86 2.43 8.38 9.09
CA ILE A 86 3.73 7.73 9.33
C ILE A 86 4.75 8.68 9.99
N ARG A 87 4.33 9.89 10.36
CA ARG A 87 5.21 10.91 10.90
C ARG A 87 5.85 10.46 12.22
N GLY A 88 7.18 10.47 12.26
CA GLY A 88 7.95 10.10 13.45
C GLY A 88 8.14 8.60 13.66
N GLU A 89 7.69 7.76 12.72
CA GLU A 89 7.97 6.32 12.75
C GLU A 89 9.27 6.02 11.99
N GLU A 90 10.18 5.32 12.66
CA GLU A 90 11.51 4.99 12.14
C GLU A 90 11.58 3.55 11.61
N SER A 91 10.52 2.76 11.78
CA SER A 91 10.44 1.42 11.20
C SER A 91 9.64 1.42 9.91
N ALA A 92 10.30 1.10 8.79
CA ALA A 92 9.64 0.94 7.49
C ALA A 92 8.50 -0.10 7.54
N ALA A 93 8.71 -1.20 8.26
CA ALA A 93 7.70 -2.23 8.46
C ALA A 93 6.46 -1.67 9.18
N LYS A 94 6.65 -0.92 10.27
CA LYS A 94 5.53 -0.29 11.00
C LYS A 94 4.82 0.76 10.14
N CYS A 95 5.55 1.58 9.38
CA CYS A 95 4.96 2.52 8.43
C CYS A 95 4.03 1.81 7.43
N TRP A 96 4.50 0.72 6.83
CA TRP A 96 3.71 -0.08 5.90
C TRP A 96 2.46 -0.67 6.57
N ASP A 97 2.60 -1.22 7.78
CA ASP A 97 1.50 -1.80 8.54
C ASP A 97 0.45 -0.77 8.95
N ILE A 98 0.87 0.44 9.34
CA ILE A 98 -0.06 1.53 9.65
C ILE A 98 -0.91 1.86 8.43
N LEU A 99 -0.27 2.07 7.27
CA LEU A 99 -0.97 2.34 6.01
C LEU A 99 -1.89 1.18 5.62
N LYS A 100 -1.41 -0.07 5.74
CA LYS A 100 -2.23 -1.27 5.49
C LYS A 100 -3.46 -1.30 6.39
N LYS A 101 -3.30 -1.06 7.68
CA LYS A 101 -4.43 -1.07 8.65
C LYS A 101 -5.47 -0.01 8.34
N ILE A 102 -5.06 1.21 7.94
CA ILE A 102 -5.98 2.29 7.58
C ILE A 102 -6.80 1.87 6.35
N TYR A 103 -6.11 1.51 5.27
CA TYR A 103 -6.75 1.35 3.95
C TYR A 103 -7.41 0.01 3.71
N VAL A 104 -6.91 -1.07 4.33
CA VAL A 104 -7.56 -2.39 4.29
C VAL A 104 -8.80 -2.40 5.18
N ARG A 105 -8.80 -1.71 6.32
CA ARG A 105 -10.01 -1.61 7.16
C ARG A 105 -11.11 -0.84 6.43
N ASP A 106 -10.76 0.28 5.80
CA ASP A 106 -11.70 1.08 5.02
C ASP A 106 -12.23 0.32 3.79
N SER A 107 -11.43 -0.58 3.20
CA SER A 107 -11.89 -1.37 2.06
C SER A 107 -12.94 -2.42 2.41
N VAL A 108 -12.94 -3.00 3.62
CA VAL A 108 -13.94 -4.01 4.02
C VAL A 108 -15.33 -3.39 4.08
N GLY A 109 -15.44 -2.24 4.78
CA GLY A 109 -16.71 -1.53 4.89
C GLY A 109 -17.21 -1.06 3.52
N ALA A 110 -16.31 -0.54 2.69
CA ALA A 110 -16.62 -0.14 1.32
C ALA A 110 -17.07 -1.34 0.46
N HIS A 111 -16.42 -2.50 0.57
CA HIS A 111 -16.78 -3.72 -0.16
C HIS A 111 -18.18 -4.20 0.23
N ILE A 112 -18.49 -4.28 1.53
CA ILE A 112 -19.83 -4.65 2.01
C ILE A 112 -20.87 -3.65 1.50
N HIS A 113 -20.57 -2.35 1.57
CA HIS A 113 -21.47 -1.30 1.08
C HIS A 113 -21.74 -1.43 -0.42
N LEU A 114 -20.68 -1.57 -1.23
CA LEU A 114 -20.76 -1.70 -2.69
C LEU A 114 -21.49 -2.97 -3.10
N THR A 115 -21.21 -4.09 -2.43
CA THR A 115 -21.92 -5.37 -2.64
C THR A 115 -23.41 -5.19 -2.37
N ARG A 116 -23.79 -4.62 -1.23
CA ARG A 116 -25.20 -4.35 -0.90
C ARG A 116 -25.84 -3.39 -1.91
N LYS A 117 -25.12 -2.36 -2.34
CA LYS A 117 -25.58 -1.38 -3.34
C LYS A 117 -25.86 -2.06 -4.68
N GLN A 118 -24.98 -2.96 -5.12
CA GLN A 118 -25.13 -3.73 -6.35
C GLN A 118 -26.36 -4.65 -6.29
N PHE A 119 -26.51 -5.45 -5.23
CA PHE A 119 -27.62 -6.39 -5.12
C PHE A 119 -28.98 -5.72 -4.85
N ARG A 120 -28.99 -4.50 -4.28
CA ARG A 120 -30.21 -3.73 -4.05
C ARG A 120 -30.62 -2.88 -5.25
N ALA A 121 -29.74 -2.69 -6.23
CA ALA A 121 -30.04 -1.93 -7.42
C ALA A 121 -31.16 -2.62 -8.21
N ARG A 122 -32.22 -1.87 -8.52
CA ARG A 122 -33.34 -2.34 -9.34
C ARG A 122 -33.69 -1.28 -10.36
N LEU A 123 -33.89 -1.70 -11.61
CA LEU A 123 -34.44 -0.82 -12.64
C LEU A 123 -35.90 -0.53 -12.29
N LEU A 124 -36.22 0.75 -12.08
CA LEU A 124 -37.58 1.19 -11.83
C LEU A 124 -38.44 1.05 -13.09
N LYS A 125 -39.76 0.87 -12.93
CA LYS A 125 -40.68 0.85 -14.07
C LYS A 125 -40.61 2.20 -14.81
N GLY A 126 -40.35 2.16 -16.12
CA GLY A 126 -40.14 3.36 -16.94
C GLY A 126 -38.77 4.03 -16.76
N GLY A 127 -37.85 3.42 -16.02
CA GLY A 127 -36.49 3.93 -15.86
C GLY A 127 -35.61 3.70 -17.09
N ASP A 128 -34.54 4.51 -17.22
CA ASP A 128 -33.55 4.37 -18.27
C ASP A 128 -32.65 3.15 -18.03
N MET A 129 -32.71 2.19 -18.97
CA MET A 129 -31.93 0.96 -18.94
C MET A 129 -30.44 1.21 -19.14
N LEU A 130 -30.05 2.17 -19.98
CA LEU A 130 -28.63 2.46 -20.25
C LEU A 130 -27.97 3.07 -19.02
N ALA A 131 -28.60 4.07 -18.41
CA ALA A 131 -28.13 4.65 -17.16
C ALA A 131 -28.02 3.60 -16.04
N HIS A 132 -28.97 2.66 -15.96
CA HIS A 132 -28.91 1.57 -15.00
C HIS A 132 -27.74 0.62 -15.25
N LEU A 133 -27.48 0.24 -16.51
CA LEU A 133 -26.34 -0.60 -16.88
C LEU A 133 -25.00 0.09 -16.57
N GLU A 134 -24.86 1.38 -16.88
CA GLU A 134 -23.65 2.14 -16.56
C GLU A 134 -23.40 2.21 -15.06
N PHE A 135 -24.46 2.41 -14.27
CA PHE A 135 -24.39 2.37 -12.81
C PHE A 135 -23.92 1.01 -12.29
N MET A 136 -24.51 -0.09 -12.80
CA MET A 136 -24.16 -1.45 -12.41
C MET A 136 -22.71 -1.79 -12.78
N LYS A 137 -22.27 -1.40 -13.98
CA LYS A 137 -20.89 -1.62 -14.46
C LYS A 137 -19.88 -0.86 -13.60
N ARG A 138 -20.15 0.42 -13.30
CA ARG A 138 -19.29 1.26 -12.46
C ARG A 138 -19.15 0.71 -11.04
N THR A 139 -20.27 0.28 -10.46
CA THR A 139 -20.29 -0.26 -9.09
C THR A 139 -19.55 -1.60 -9.02
N LEU A 140 -19.67 -2.47 -10.03
CA LEU A 140 -18.88 -3.70 -10.15
C LEU A 140 -17.38 -3.43 -10.29
N GLN A 141 -17.00 -2.47 -11.12
CA GLN A 141 -15.59 -2.11 -11.29
C GLN A 141 -14.97 -1.64 -9.96
N GLN A 142 -15.68 -0.78 -9.22
CA GLN A 142 -15.25 -0.35 -7.89
C GLN A 142 -15.15 -1.52 -6.90
N LEU A 143 -16.03 -2.52 -7.00
CA LEU A 143 -15.98 -3.71 -6.16
C LEU A 143 -14.74 -4.55 -6.47
N GLN A 144 -14.45 -4.83 -7.75
CA GLN A 144 -13.27 -5.57 -8.18
C GLN A 144 -11.97 -4.91 -7.74
N GLU A 145 -11.86 -3.59 -7.84
CA GLU A 145 -10.71 -2.84 -7.37
C GLU A 145 -10.47 -3.01 -5.86
N LYS A 146 -11.54 -3.12 -5.07
CA LYS A 146 -11.46 -3.32 -3.62
C LYS A 146 -11.24 -4.78 -3.22
N GLU A 147 -11.64 -5.76 -4.03
CA GLU A 147 -11.40 -7.20 -3.76
C GLU A 147 -9.92 -7.59 -3.83
N LEU A 148 -9.14 -6.95 -4.69
CA LEU A 148 -7.69 -7.13 -4.81
C LEU A 148 -6.92 -6.80 -3.51
N ILE A 149 -7.57 -6.13 -2.55
CA ILE A 149 -7.00 -5.77 -1.25
C ILE A 149 -7.01 -6.96 -0.28
N PHE A 150 -7.87 -7.96 -0.50
CA PHE A 150 -8.09 -9.09 0.41
C PHE A 150 -7.32 -10.36 0.03
N SER A 151 -6.59 -10.36 -1.09
CA SER A 151 -5.93 -11.56 -1.62
C SER A 151 -4.47 -11.76 -1.14
N GLU A 152 -4.03 -11.09 -0.08
CA GLU A 152 -2.72 -11.32 0.56
C GLU A 152 -2.83 -11.84 2.00
#